data_AF-A0A7W0NPQ9-F1
#
_entry.id   AF-A0A7W0NPQ9-F1
#
_cell.length_a   1.000
_cell.length_b   1.000
_cell.length_c   1.000
_cell.angle_alpha   90.00
_cell.angle_beta   90.00
_cell.angle_gamma   90.00
#
_symmetry.space_group_name_H-M   'P 1'
#
loop_
_entity.id
_entity.type
_entity.pdbx_description
1 polymer ?
#
loop_
_entity_poly.entity_id
_entity_poly.type
_entity_poly.pdbx_seq_one_letter_code
_entity_poly.pdbx_strand_id
1 'polypeptide(L)'
;MCGGGLRLVGDDMQAVHAAGGMLLFGVSGVFALAALALTALGGVRPWLEWARRILTFLLLMQVFLGALLYATGDRPAEGLHVLYGALVVGTLPVAHTFSSEAPAKARSGVLCAAGVVTLGLLWRLLRTGGG
;
A
#
# COMPACT_ATOMS: atom_id res chain seq x y z
N MET A 1 16.69 -35.16 8.81
CA MET A 1 16.88 -34.16 7.73
C MET A 1 15.50 -33.77 7.19
N CYS A 2 14.74 -32.90 7.87
CA CYS A 2 13.42 -32.43 7.40
C CYS A 2 13.27 -30.90 7.44
N GLY A 3 14.38 -30.15 7.61
CA GLY A 3 14.35 -28.69 7.75
C GLY A 3 14.60 -27.89 6.47
N GLY A 4 14.95 -28.55 5.36
CA GLY A 4 15.32 -27.86 4.11
C GLY A 4 14.14 -27.26 3.35
N GLY A 5 13.03 -28.00 3.24
CA GLY A 5 11.86 -27.55 2.46
C GLY A 5 11.12 -26.37 3.06
N LEU A 6 11.04 -26.29 4.39
CA LEU A 6 10.35 -25.19 5.08
C LEU A 6 11.12 -23.86 4.97
N ARG A 7 12.46 -23.92 4.89
CA ARG A 7 13.31 -22.74 4.68
C ARG A 7 13.16 -22.15 3.27
N LEU A 8 13.17 -22.99 2.25
CA LEU A 8 13.02 -22.54 0.85
C LEU A 8 11.69 -21.78 0.62
N VAL A 9 10.59 -22.27 1.21
CA VAL A 9 9.29 -21.60 1.12
C VAL A 9 9.28 -20.23 1.84
N GLY A 10 10.00 -20.11 2.97
CA GLY A 10 10.16 -18.84 3.68
C GLY A 10 10.93 -17.82 2.87
N ASP A 11 12.05 -18.23 2.28
CA ASP A 11 12.91 -17.37 1.44
C ASP A 11 12.14 -16.86 0.21
N ASP A 12 11.38 -17.74 -0.46
CA ASP A 12 10.54 -17.36 -1.60
C ASP A 12 9.43 -16.36 -1.18
N MET A 13 8.80 -16.56 -0.03
CA MET A 13 7.75 -15.67 0.47
C MET A 13 8.30 -14.28 0.86
N GLN A 14 9.50 -14.22 1.43
CA GLN A 14 10.19 -12.94 1.69
C GLN A 14 10.48 -12.19 0.39
N ALA A 15 11.00 -12.88 -0.62
CA ALA A 15 11.28 -12.28 -1.93
C ALA A 15 10.00 -11.73 -2.59
N VAL A 16 8.91 -12.50 -2.54
CA VAL A 16 7.59 -12.07 -3.03
C VAL A 16 7.08 -10.84 -2.26
N HIS A 17 7.19 -10.84 -0.93
CA HIS A 17 6.76 -9.71 -0.11
C HIS A 17 7.60 -8.45 -0.39
N ALA A 18 8.92 -8.58 -0.55
CA ALA A 18 9.80 -7.46 -0.89
C ALA A 18 9.50 -6.89 -2.29
N ALA A 19 9.42 -7.75 -3.31
CA ALA A 19 9.10 -7.34 -4.68
C ALA A 19 7.70 -6.73 -4.79
N GLY A 20 6.71 -7.33 -4.10
CA GLY A 20 5.35 -6.82 -4.03
C GLY A 20 5.29 -5.44 -3.37
N GLY A 21 6.07 -5.21 -2.32
CA GLY A 21 6.20 -3.89 -1.68
C GLY A 21 6.73 -2.82 -2.64
N MET A 22 7.79 -3.12 -3.40
CA MET A 22 8.36 -2.20 -4.40
C MET A 22 7.37 -1.92 -5.54
N LEU A 23 6.70 -2.95 -6.05
CA LEU A 23 5.68 -2.79 -7.09
C LEU A 23 4.55 -1.87 -6.61
N LEU A 24 4.04 -2.08 -5.40
CA LEU A 24 2.97 -1.25 -4.84
C LEU A 24 3.42 0.18 -4.55
N PHE A 25 4.68 0.40 -4.20
CA PHE A 25 5.25 1.76 -4.14
C PHE A 25 5.15 2.46 -5.50
N GLY A 26 5.60 1.80 -6.57
CA GLY A 26 5.52 2.33 -7.93
C GLY A 26 4.07 2.59 -8.39
N VAL A 27 3.18 1.61 -8.20
CA VAL A 27 1.76 1.73 -8.57
C VAL A 27 1.05 2.83 -7.79
N SER A 28 1.35 2.97 -6.49
CA SER A 28 0.83 4.08 -5.66
C SER A 28 1.33 5.43 -6.15
N GLY A 29 2.56 5.48 -6.67
CA GLY A 29 3.13 6.65 -7.34
C GLY A 29 2.32 7.09 -8.54
N VAL A 30 2.04 6.14 -9.44
CA VAL A 30 1.21 6.37 -10.63
C VAL A 30 -0.21 6.81 -10.24
N PHE A 31 -0.80 6.17 -9.23
CA PHE A 31 -2.11 6.56 -8.71
C PHE A 31 -2.13 8.00 -8.20
N ALA A 32 -1.15 8.40 -7.38
CA ALA A 32 -1.07 9.75 -6.83
C ALA A 32 -0.90 10.80 -7.93
N LEU A 33 -0.03 10.55 -8.91
CA LEU A 33 0.19 11.45 -10.05
C LEU A 33 -1.07 11.58 -10.91
N ALA A 34 -1.78 10.49 -11.16
CA ALA A 34 -3.00 10.55 -11.96
C ALA A 34 -4.15 11.26 -11.22
N ALA A 35 -4.26 11.07 -9.90
CA ALA A 35 -5.19 11.83 -9.07
C ALA A 35 -4.86 13.33 -9.06
N LEU A 36 -3.56 13.69 -9.00
CA LEU A 36 -3.09 15.07 -9.10
C LEU A 36 -3.47 15.70 -10.46
N ALA A 37 -3.19 14.99 -11.56
CA ALA A 37 -3.54 15.46 -12.90
C ALA A 37 -5.04 15.71 -13.04
N LEU A 38 -5.87 14.79 -12.54
CA LEU A 38 -7.33 14.93 -12.55
C LEU A 38 -7.82 16.08 -11.67
N THR A 39 -7.13 16.36 -10.56
CA THR A 39 -7.39 17.55 -9.73
C THR A 39 -7.14 18.83 -10.51
N ALA A 40 -6.00 18.91 -11.21
CA ALA A 40 -5.66 20.08 -12.05
C ALA A 40 -6.64 20.28 -13.21
N LEU A 41 -7.19 19.19 -13.76
CA LEU A 41 -8.19 19.22 -14.83
C LEU A 41 -9.64 19.41 -14.32
N GLY A 42 -9.84 19.52 -13.00
CA GLY A 42 -11.14 19.81 -12.39
C GLY A 42 -12.18 18.69 -12.52
N GLY A 43 -11.75 17.44 -12.71
CA GLY A 43 -12.66 16.31 -12.94
C GLY A 43 -12.25 15.05 -12.18
N VAL A 44 -13.22 14.17 -11.94
CA VAL A 44 -12.99 12.81 -11.46
C VAL A 44 -13.44 11.84 -12.53
N ARG A 45 -12.66 10.77 -12.73
CA ARG A 45 -13.01 9.70 -13.67
C ARG A 45 -13.39 8.45 -12.87
N PRO A 46 -14.42 7.67 -13.28
CA PRO A 46 -14.83 6.46 -12.57
C PRO A 46 -13.72 5.43 -12.37
N TRP A 47 -12.77 5.36 -13.31
CA TRP A 47 -11.63 4.45 -13.22
C TRP A 47 -10.72 4.75 -12.02
N LEU A 48 -10.66 6.01 -11.54
CA LEU A 48 -9.82 6.37 -10.40
C LEU A 48 -10.33 5.72 -9.10
N GLU A 49 -11.65 5.60 -8.96
CA GLU A 49 -12.26 4.90 -7.83
C GLU A 49 -12.03 3.38 -7.91
N TRP A 50 -12.08 2.81 -9.11
CA TRP A 50 -11.68 1.42 -9.32
C TRP A 50 -10.20 1.19 -8.97
N ALA A 51 -9.31 2.07 -9.42
CA ALA A 51 -7.89 2.02 -9.09
C ALA A 51 -7.68 2.10 -7.57
N ARG A 52 -8.37 3.01 -6.87
CA ARG A 52 -8.34 3.11 -5.40
C ARG A 52 -8.74 1.79 -4.73
N ARG A 53 -9.84 1.17 -5.17
CA ARG A 53 -10.34 -0.10 -4.62
C ARG A 53 -9.34 -1.24 -4.82
N ILE A 54 -8.82 -1.38 -6.05
CA ILE A 54 -7.81 -2.39 -6.39
C ILE A 54 -6.56 -2.17 -5.54
N LEU A 55 -6.06 -0.93 -5.45
CA LEU A 55 -4.88 -0.60 -4.66
C LEU A 55 -5.08 -0.91 -3.17
N THR A 56 -6.25 -0.58 -2.63
CA THR A 56 -6.62 -0.92 -1.23
C THR A 56 -6.56 -2.43 -1.00
N PHE A 57 -7.13 -3.22 -1.92
CA PHE A 57 -7.11 -4.67 -1.83
C PHE A 57 -5.68 -5.24 -1.89
N LEU A 58 -4.85 -4.74 -2.82
CA LEU A 58 -3.46 -5.19 -2.94
C LEU A 58 -2.62 -4.82 -1.70
N LEU A 59 -2.82 -3.63 -1.13
CA LEU A 59 -2.17 -3.23 0.13
C LEU A 59 -2.59 -4.15 1.28
N LEU A 60 -3.87 -4.51 1.36
CA LEU A 60 -4.38 -5.45 2.36
C LEU A 60 -3.73 -6.84 2.20
N MET A 61 -3.62 -7.35 0.97
CA MET A 61 -2.93 -8.61 0.71
C MET A 61 -1.45 -8.54 1.12
N GLN A 62 -0.78 -7.41 0.91
CA GLN A 62 0.59 -7.26 1.36
C GLN A 62 0.75 -7.26 2.88
N VAL A 63 -0.17 -6.60 3.60
CA VAL A 63 -0.17 -6.67 5.07
C VAL A 63 -0.46 -8.08 5.56
N PHE A 64 -1.34 -8.81 4.88
CA PHE A 64 -1.59 -10.21 5.20
C PHE A 64 -0.34 -11.08 5.00
N LEU A 65 0.38 -10.93 3.89
CA LEU A 65 1.66 -11.63 3.66
C LEU A 65 2.71 -11.26 4.72
N GLY A 66 2.83 -9.98 5.08
CA GLY A 66 3.72 -9.54 6.15
C GLY A 66 3.35 -10.11 7.52
N ALA A 67 2.06 -10.28 7.81
CA ALA A 67 1.57 -10.91 9.03
C ALA A 67 1.88 -12.42 9.06
N LEU A 68 1.79 -13.11 7.92
CA LEU A 68 2.21 -14.51 7.80
C LEU A 68 3.71 -14.66 8.08
N LEU A 69 4.56 -13.83 7.46
CA LEU A 69 6.01 -13.80 7.73
C LEU A 69 6.31 -13.55 9.21
N TYR A 70 5.62 -12.58 9.80
CA TYR A 70 5.76 -12.28 11.23
C TYR A 70 5.42 -13.49 12.12
N ALA A 71 4.36 -14.23 11.77
CA ALA A 71 3.92 -15.40 12.50
C ALA A 71 4.87 -16.60 12.35
N THR A 72 5.58 -16.72 11.21
CA THR A 72 6.60 -17.75 10.98
C THR A 72 7.97 -17.40 11.57
N GLY A 73 8.11 -16.21 12.17
CA GLY A 73 9.33 -15.76 12.85
C GLY A 73 10.19 -14.80 12.02
N ASP A 74 9.81 -14.53 10.77
CA ASP A 74 10.47 -13.58 9.89
C ASP A 74 9.97 -12.18 10.21
N ARG A 75 10.66 -11.55 11.16
CA ARG A 75 10.27 -10.25 11.70
C ARG A 75 10.99 -9.12 10.98
N PRO A 76 10.33 -7.96 10.82
CA PRO A 76 10.98 -6.79 10.25
C PRO A 76 12.08 -6.27 11.17
N ALA A 77 13.05 -5.56 10.58
CA ALA A 77 14.15 -4.94 11.33
C ALA A 77 13.68 -3.97 12.42
N GLU A 78 12.60 -3.22 12.17
CA GLU A 78 12.01 -2.29 13.13
C GLU A 78 10.53 -2.61 13.40
N GLY A 79 10.11 -2.58 14.67
CA GLY A 79 8.71 -2.77 15.05
C GLY A 79 7.75 -1.73 14.44
N LEU A 80 8.26 -0.56 14.05
CA LEU A 80 7.50 0.48 13.34
C LEU A 80 6.95 -0.01 11.99
N HIS A 81 7.54 -1.02 11.37
CA HIS A 81 7.05 -1.60 10.12
C HIS A 81 5.60 -2.10 10.26
N VAL A 82 5.27 -2.74 11.39
CA VAL A 82 3.91 -3.23 11.67
C VAL A 82 2.92 -2.07 11.80
N LEU A 83 3.30 -1.00 12.48
CA LEU A 83 2.48 0.21 12.61
C LEU A 83 2.21 0.85 11.25
N TYR A 84 3.24 1.03 10.42
CA TYR A 84 3.06 1.61 9.08
C TYR A 84 2.23 0.69 8.17
N GLY A 85 2.32 -0.63 8.35
CA GLY A 85 1.47 -1.61 7.64
C GLY A 85 -0.01 -1.42 7.97
N ALA A 86 -0.36 -1.23 9.24
CA ALA A 86 -1.74 -0.94 9.63
C ALA A 86 -2.22 0.41 9.04
N LEU A 87 -1.39 1.45 9.11
CA LEU A 87 -1.74 2.78 8.61
C LEU A 87 -1.95 2.81 7.08
N VAL A 88 -1.11 2.10 6.31
CA VAL A 88 -1.19 2.15 4.84
C VAL A 88 -2.49 1.54 4.32
N VAL A 89 -2.97 0.46 4.96
CA VAL A 89 -4.26 -0.18 4.60
C VAL A 89 -5.45 0.72 4.96
N GLY A 90 -5.37 1.48 6.05
CA GLY A 90 -6.44 2.39 6.47
C GLY A 90 -6.55 3.67 5.65
N THR A 91 -5.44 4.12 5.03
CA THR A 91 -5.36 5.44 4.39
C THR A 91 -6.38 5.62 3.25
N LEU A 92 -6.44 4.70 2.29
CA LEU A 92 -7.35 4.81 1.14
C LEU A 92 -8.83 4.59 1.47
N PRO A 93 -9.22 3.67 2.37
CA PRO A 93 -10.58 3.58 2.90
C PRO A 93 -11.04 4.86 3.60
N VAL A 94 -10.20 5.42 4.47
CA VAL A 94 -10.52 6.69 5.15
C VAL A 94 -10.65 7.82 4.14
N ALA A 95 -9.75 7.91 3.17
CA ALA A 95 -9.87 8.91 2.11
C ALA A 95 -11.17 8.77 1.31
N HIS A 96 -11.69 7.54 1.15
CA HIS A 96 -12.95 7.31 0.45
C HIS A 96 -14.15 7.92 1.18
N THR A 97 -14.20 7.86 2.53
CA THR A 97 -15.33 8.43 3.28
C THR A 97 -15.41 9.94 3.06
N PHE A 98 -14.27 10.62 3.06
CA PHE A 98 -14.19 12.05 2.74
C PHE A 98 -14.48 12.32 1.26
N SER A 99 -13.96 11.50 0.35
CA SER A 99 -14.10 11.74 -1.09
C SER A 99 -15.52 11.46 -1.61
N SER A 100 -16.29 10.60 -0.93
CA SER A 100 -17.69 10.33 -1.26
C SER A 100 -18.65 11.47 -0.90
N GLU A 101 -18.30 12.27 0.11
CA GLU A 101 -19.08 13.43 0.55
C GLU A 101 -18.65 14.74 -0.14
N ALA A 102 -17.45 14.74 -0.74
CA ALA A 102 -16.88 15.91 -1.40
C ALA A 102 -17.56 16.24 -2.74
N PRO A 103 -17.69 17.53 -3.09
CA PRO A 103 -18.04 17.95 -4.45
C PRO A 103 -17.08 17.36 -5.50
N ALA A 104 -17.57 17.16 -6.72
CA ALA A 104 -16.82 16.49 -7.79
C ALA A 104 -15.42 17.09 -8.05
N LYS A 105 -15.26 18.41 -7.91
CA LYS A 105 -13.97 19.11 -8.05
C LYS A 105 -12.97 18.81 -6.92
N ALA A 106 -13.45 18.61 -5.69
CA ALA A 106 -12.61 18.39 -4.52
C ALA A 106 -12.24 16.91 -4.31
N ARG A 107 -13.05 16.00 -4.85
CA ARG A 107 -12.89 14.55 -4.71
C ARG A 107 -11.54 14.03 -5.24
N SER A 108 -11.07 14.51 -6.40
CA SER A 108 -9.73 14.15 -6.92
C SER A 108 -8.61 14.66 -6.02
N GLY A 109 -8.77 15.84 -5.41
CA GLY A 109 -7.81 16.40 -4.45
C GLY A 109 -7.67 15.55 -3.19
N VAL A 110 -8.79 15.05 -2.64
CA VAL A 110 -8.78 14.12 -1.49
C VAL A 110 -8.04 12.83 -1.84
N LEU A 111 -8.31 12.25 -3.00
CA LEU A 111 -7.63 11.04 -3.45
C LEU A 111 -6.14 11.26 -3.75
N CYS A 112 -5.79 12.44 -4.26
CA CYS A 112 -4.40 12.85 -4.45
C CYS A 112 -3.65 12.92 -3.11
N ALA A 113 -4.22 13.61 -2.13
CA ALA A 113 -3.63 13.71 -0.79
C ALA A 113 -3.44 12.31 -0.17
N ALA A 114 -4.45 11.45 -0.28
CA ALA A 114 -4.37 10.07 0.18
C ALA A 114 -3.28 9.25 -0.54
N GLY A 115 -3.12 9.43 -1.85
CA GLY A 115 -2.05 8.81 -2.63
C GLY A 115 -0.65 9.24 -2.14
N VAL A 116 -0.47 10.54 -1.85
CA VAL A 116 0.79 11.07 -1.31
C VAL A 116 1.07 10.53 0.09
N VAL A 117 0.08 10.49 0.97
CA VAL A 117 0.23 9.89 2.31
C VAL A 117 0.58 8.40 2.19
N THR A 118 -0.10 7.66 1.31
CA THR A 118 0.17 6.25 1.04
C THR A 118 1.62 6.04 0.57
N LEU A 119 2.12 6.87 -0.34
CA LEU A 119 3.52 6.86 -0.78
C LEU A 119 4.50 7.09 0.38
N GLY A 120 4.22 8.07 1.24
CA GLY A 120 5.05 8.34 2.41
C GLY A 120 5.12 7.14 3.37
N LEU A 121 3.98 6.49 3.61
CA LEU A 121 3.92 5.29 4.44
C LEU A 121 4.64 4.10 3.80
N LEU A 122 4.48 3.88 2.50
CA LEU A 122 5.19 2.83 1.76
C LEU A 122 6.70 3.07 1.76
N TRP A 123 7.15 4.32 1.61
CA TRP A 123 8.56 4.66 1.75
C TRP A 123 9.10 4.33 3.15
N ARG A 124 8.34 4.62 4.21
CA ARG A 124 8.70 4.24 5.59
C ARG A 124 8.73 2.72 5.77
N LEU A 125 7.79 1.98 5.17
CA LEU A 125 7.79 0.51 5.19
C LEU A 125 9.06 -0.07 4.56
N LEU A 126 9.49 0.44 3.40
CA LEU A 126 10.73 0.02 2.75
C LEU A 126 11.97 0.29 3.61
N ARG A 127 11.96 1.35 4.44
CA ARG A 127 13.07 1.70 5.33
C ARG A 127 13.11 0.89 6.63
N THR A 128 11.98 0.32 7.05
CA THR A 128 11.81 -0.32 8.36
C THR A 128 11.70 -1.85 8.28
N GLY A 129 11.50 -2.41 7.08
CA GLY A 129 11.34 -3.85 6.87
C GLY A 129 12.61 -4.67 7.08
N GLY A 130 13.80 -4.07 6.87
CA GLY A 130 15.04 -4.83 6.69
C GLY A 130 15.16 -5.27 5.23
N GLY A 131 16.32 -5.01 4.63
CA GLY A 131 16.62 -5.40 3.25
C GLY A 131 16.97 -6.88 3.14
#